data_AF-A0A1E3B314-F1
#
_entry.id   AF-A0A1E3B314-F1
#
_cell.length_a   1.000
_cell.length_b   1.000
_cell.length_c   1.000
_cell.angle_alpha   90.00
_cell.angle_beta   90.00
_cell.angle_gamma   90.00
#
_symmetry.space_group_name_H-M   'P 1'
#
loop_
_entity.id
_entity.type
_entity.pdbx_description
1 polymer ?
#
loop_
_entity_poly.entity_id
_entity_poly.type
_entity_poly.pdbx_seq_one_letter_code
_entity_poly.pdbx_strand_id
1 'polypeptide(L)'
;MKAGNDHDSVPDDREAVLTAILDADAIIISTPTYSHQPPGVIKALFNRIGGPYVDASFAELVRQGQAAGDPRLQKPRVAGFIAIGGSRTPDQFTMALPSLHVLVYPMHAKVVDQFIGKGVAARGSVLLQPELMERARQLGRHIVSQMGKHFDDAQYLGPKDESSCPNCHLNKIELLGKDKSIGCITCGARGKLVILPNQEIRFDWEDNSIWSCITMEGKLKHSKEIGAWGMEEQQKLKSIEKEKQSWLDLHAPKVPLPSESTWSKLDSS
;
A
#
# COMPACT_ATOMS: atom_id res chain seq x y z
N MET A 1 -31.26 15.47 -11.73
CA MET A 1 -31.78 14.15 -12.16
C MET A 1 -31.49 13.18 -11.03
N LYS A 2 -32.54 12.66 -10.37
CA LYS A 2 -32.40 11.57 -9.40
C LYS A 2 -32.16 10.29 -10.21
N ALA A 3 -30.98 9.69 -10.06
CA ALA A 3 -30.76 8.33 -10.52
C ALA A 3 -31.43 7.41 -9.50
N GLY A 4 -32.58 6.86 -9.88
CA GLY A 4 -33.07 5.65 -9.25
C GLY A 4 -32.28 4.47 -9.78
N ASN A 5 -31.85 3.61 -8.88
CA ASN A 5 -31.66 2.18 -9.12
C ASN A 5 -31.76 1.48 -7.76
N ASP A 6 -32.56 0.43 -7.69
CA ASP A 6 -32.83 -0.45 -6.52
C ASP A 6 -31.59 -1.18 -5.93
N HIS A 7 -30.36 -0.74 -6.25
CA HIS A 7 -29.12 -1.28 -5.70
C HIS A 7 -28.73 -0.69 -4.34
N ASP A 8 -29.41 0.35 -3.87
CA ASP A 8 -29.14 1.01 -2.57
C ASP A 8 -29.74 0.26 -1.36
N SER A 9 -30.23 -0.97 -1.53
CA SER A 9 -30.84 -1.77 -0.45
C SER A 9 -29.83 -2.54 0.43
N VAL A 10 -28.57 -2.64 0.00
CA VAL A 10 -27.52 -3.29 0.79
C VAL A 10 -26.81 -2.24 1.64
N PRO A 11 -26.84 -2.37 2.99
CA PRO A 11 -26.06 -1.49 3.86
C PRO A 11 -24.58 -1.48 3.46
N ASP A 12 -24.04 -0.27 3.26
CA ASP A 12 -22.68 -0.06 2.75
C ASP A 12 -21.86 0.82 3.70
N ASP A 13 -20.96 0.20 4.47
CA ASP A 13 -20.11 0.89 5.44
C ASP A 13 -18.84 1.50 4.84
N ARG A 14 -18.67 1.47 3.51
CA ARG A 14 -17.45 1.97 2.86
C ARG A 14 -17.11 3.41 3.21
N GLU A 15 -18.10 4.30 3.26
CA GLU A 15 -17.92 5.71 3.63
C GLU A 15 -17.51 5.86 5.11
N ALA A 16 -18.13 5.09 6.00
CA ALA A 16 -17.80 5.10 7.42
C ALA A 16 -16.37 4.63 7.67
N VAL A 17 -15.94 3.55 6.99
CA VAL A 17 -14.56 3.04 7.06
C VAL A 17 -13.57 4.07 6.50
N LEU A 18 -13.88 4.68 5.35
CA LEU A 18 -13.03 5.71 4.77
C LEU A 18 -12.88 6.91 5.71
N THR A 19 -13.98 7.38 6.28
CA THR A 19 -13.97 8.49 7.24
C THR A 19 -13.10 8.16 8.45
N ALA A 20 -13.25 6.97 9.04
CA ALA A 20 -12.41 6.53 10.15
C ALA A 20 -10.92 6.50 9.79
N ILE A 21 -10.57 6.06 8.57
CA ILE A 21 -9.18 6.07 8.07
C ILE A 21 -8.64 7.50 7.93
N LEU A 22 -9.42 8.41 7.33
CA LEU A 22 -9.03 9.80 7.10
C LEU A 22 -8.95 10.61 8.39
N ASP A 23 -9.75 10.26 9.40
CA ASP A 23 -9.73 10.92 10.70
C ASP A 23 -8.60 10.40 11.59
N ALA A 24 -8.09 9.19 11.38
CA ALA A 24 -7.03 8.60 12.19
C ALA A 24 -5.68 9.34 12.08
N ASP A 25 -5.00 9.59 13.21
CA ASP A 25 -3.62 10.09 13.28
C ASP A 25 -2.56 9.00 13.03
N ALA A 26 -2.95 7.75 13.29
CA ALA A 26 -2.09 6.59 13.12
C ALA A 26 -2.88 5.39 12.60
N ILE A 27 -2.25 4.57 11.75
CA ILE A 27 -2.82 3.34 11.22
C ILE A 27 -1.91 2.17 11.57
N ILE A 28 -2.46 1.17 12.25
CA ILE A 28 -1.77 -0.12 12.45
C ILE A 28 -2.47 -1.16 11.59
N ILE A 29 -1.73 -1.80 10.68
CA ILE A 29 -2.24 -2.93 9.90
C ILE A 29 -1.63 -4.21 10.46
N SER A 30 -2.48 -5.04 11.06
CA SER A 30 -2.11 -6.40 11.48
C SER A 30 -2.79 -7.43 10.61
N THR A 31 -2.03 -8.42 10.13
CA THR A 31 -2.53 -9.39 9.15
C THR A 31 -1.86 -10.75 9.29
N PRO A 32 -2.58 -11.87 9.08
CA PRO A 32 -1.92 -13.12 8.74
C PRO A 32 -1.25 -13.01 7.37
N THR A 33 -0.40 -13.99 7.04
CA THR A 33 0.18 -14.14 5.70
C THR A 33 -0.39 -15.39 5.05
N TYR A 34 -1.00 -15.23 3.87
CA TYR A 34 -1.47 -16.32 3.02
C TYR A 34 -0.71 -16.26 1.70
N SER A 35 -0.05 -17.36 1.32
CA SER A 35 0.69 -17.45 0.06
C SER A 35 1.65 -16.27 -0.17
N HIS A 36 2.55 -16.02 0.79
CA HIS A 36 3.57 -14.95 0.76
C HIS A 36 3.08 -13.51 0.94
N GLN A 37 1.76 -13.25 0.98
CA GLN A 37 1.17 -11.91 1.03
C GLN A 37 0.08 -11.75 2.10
N PRO A 38 -0.37 -10.53 2.42
CA PRO A 38 -1.60 -10.32 3.17
C PRO A 38 -2.82 -10.90 2.41
N PRO A 39 -3.92 -11.23 3.11
CA PRO A 39 -5.15 -11.68 2.47
C PRO A 39 -5.67 -10.64 1.47
N GLY A 40 -6.10 -11.10 0.29
CA GLY A 40 -6.55 -10.23 -0.80
C GLY A 40 -7.69 -9.28 -0.42
N VAL A 41 -8.52 -9.64 0.56
CA VAL A 41 -9.62 -8.78 1.06
C VAL A 41 -9.11 -7.44 1.60
N ILE A 42 -7.93 -7.40 2.22
CA ILE A 42 -7.34 -6.15 2.71
C ILE A 42 -7.00 -5.24 1.53
N LYS A 43 -6.36 -5.80 0.49
CA LYS A 43 -6.04 -5.04 -0.72
C LYS A 43 -7.31 -4.57 -1.44
N ALA A 44 -8.34 -5.41 -1.48
CA ALA A 44 -9.63 -5.08 -2.08
C ALA A 44 -10.31 -3.91 -1.35
N LEU A 45 -10.30 -3.90 -0.01
CA LEU A 45 -10.82 -2.79 0.80
C LEU A 45 -10.11 -1.48 0.45
N PHE A 46 -8.79 -1.42 0.61
CA PHE A 46 -8.01 -0.20 0.34
C PHE A 46 -8.09 0.26 -1.11
N ASN A 47 -8.23 -0.65 -2.08
CA ASN A 47 -8.47 -0.27 -3.47
C ASN A 47 -9.86 0.28 -3.72
N ARG A 48 -10.87 -0.19 -2.98
CA ARG A 48 -12.27 0.19 -3.19
C ARG A 48 -12.60 1.55 -2.60
N ILE A 49 -12.10 1.83 -1.40
CA ILE A 49 -12.43 3.06 -0.66
C ILE A 49 -11.26 4.04 -0.56
N GLY A 50 -10.03 3.58 -0.84
CA GLY A 50 -8.83 4.41 -0.88
C GLY A 50 -8.32 4.57 -2.31
N GLY A 51 -7.06 4.20 -2.53
CA GLY A 51 -6.42 4.33 -3.84
C GLY A 51 -6.17 5.80 -4.23
N PRO A 52 -6.29 6.18 -5.51
CA PRO A 52 -5.95 7.53 -5.96
C PRO A 52 -6.83 8.63 -5.33
N TYR A 53 -8.04 8.29 -4.87
CA TYR A 53 -8.96 9.25 -4.25
C TYR A 53 -8.46 9.82 -2.92
N VAL A 54 -7.55 9.11 -2.26
CA VAL A 54 -6.93 9.56 -1.00
C VAL A 54 -5.44 9.84 -1.18
N ASP A 55 -4.98 10.04 -2.42
CA ASP A 55 -3.58 10.36 -2.68
C ASP A 55 -3.24 11.80 -2.29
N ALA A 56 -2.36 11.96 -1.31
CA ALA A 56 -1.95 13.26 -0.78
C ALA A 56 -1.28 14.15 -1.85
N SER A 57 -0.68 13.56 -2.89
CA SER A 57 -0.08 14.33 -3.98
C SER A 57 -1.11 15.01 -4.88
N PHE A 58 -2.28 14.40 -5.11
CA PHE A 58 -3.37 15.07 -5.81
C PHE A 58 -3.93 16.21 -4.98
N ALA A 59 -4.09 16.00 -3.67
CA ALA A 59 -4.50 17.08 -2.76
C ALA A 59 -3.50 18.24 -2.79
N GLU A 60 -2.20 17.96 -2.88
CA GLU A 60 -1.15 18.99 -2.96
C GLU A 60 -1.20 19.74 -4.30
N LEU A 61 -1.42 19.06 -5.42
CA LEU A 61 -1.60 19.70 -6.73
C LEU A 61 -2.87 20.58 -6.78
N VAL A 62 -3.97 20.10 -6.20
CA VAL A 62 -5.24 20.87 -6.08
C VAL A 62 -5.01 22.15 -5.26
N ARG A 63 -4.27 22.03 -4.16
CA ARG A 63 -3.89 23.18 -3.32
C ARG A 63 -2.99 24.17 -4.07
N GLN A 64 -2.01 23.68 -4.84
CA GLN A 64 -1.16 24.53 -5.71
C GLN A 64 -1.98 25.27 -6.78
N GLY A 65 -3.05 24.65 -7.28
CA GLY A 65 -4.04 25.25 -8.16
C GLY A 65 -5.07 26.15 -7.47
N GLN A 66 -4.89 26.49 -6.18
CA GLN A 66 -5.76 27.35 -5.37
C GLN A 66 -7.20 26.82 -5.19
N ALA A 67 -7.41 25.52 -5.34
CA ALA A 67 -8.69 24.88 -5.02
C ALA A 67 -8.63 24.18 -3.65
N ALA A 68 -9.75 24.15 -2.94
CA ALA A 68 -9.86 23.48 -1.65
C ALA A 68 -10.23 22.00 -1.86
N GLY A 69 -9.35 21.08 -1.45
CA GLY A 69 -9.63 19.65 -1.29
C GLY A 69 -9.98 19.29 0.16
N ASP A 70 -10.25 18.01 0.43
CA ASP A 70 -10.42 17.54 1.81
C ASP A 70 -9.10 17.73 2.60
N PRO A 71 -9.09 18.56 3.67
CA PRO A 71 -7.87 18.87 4.42
C PRO A 71 -7.26 17.64 5.11
N ARG A 72 -8.04 16.58 5.33
CA ARG A 72 -7.57 15.33 5.95
C ARG A 72 -6.55 14.58 5.09
N LEU A 73 -6.51 14.86 3.78
CA LEU A 73 -5.53 14.28 2.86
C LEU A 73 -4.11 14.82 3.06
N GLN A 74 -3.96 15.97 3.74
CA GLN A 74 -2.66 16.54 4.12
C GLN A 74 -2.33 16.32 5.61
N LYS A 75 -3.21 15.63 6.35
CA LYS A 75 -3.00 15.34 7.76
C LYS A 75 -1.74 14.48 7.93
N PRO A 76 -0.76 14.91 8.76
CA PRO A 76 0.37 14.06 9.10
C PRO A 76 -0.11 12.76 9.72
N ARG A 77 0.37 11.65 9.18
CA ARG A 77 -0.05 10.31 9.61
C ARG A 77 1.15 9.40 9.74
N VAL A 78 1.16 8.58 10.78
CA VAL A 78 2.13 7.50 10.96
C VAL A 78 1.46 6.14 10.78
N ALA A 79 2.24 5.14 10.38
CA ALA A 79 1.76 3.79 10.18
C ALA A 79 2.69 2.75 10.77
N GLY A 80 2.14 1.60 11.14
CA GLY A 80 2.92 0.45 11.59
C GLY A 80 2.34 -0.87 11.13
N PHE A 81 3.20 -1.85 10.88
CA PHE A 81 2.81 -3.13 10.29
C PHE A 81 3.16 -4.33 11.16
N ILE A 82 2.19 -5.22 11.33
CA ILE A 82 2.36 -6.50 12.03
C ILE A 82 1.89 -7.62 11.10
N ALA A 83 2.80 -8.28 10.41
CA ALA A 83 2.48 -9.47 9.64
C ALA A 83 2.77 -10.73 10.48
N ILE A 84 1.93 -11.75 10.40
CA ILE A 84 2.09 -13.01 11.13
C ILE A 84 2.11 -14.17 10.14
N GLY A 85 3.12 -15.03 10.24
CA GLY A 85 3.31 -16.20 9.39
C GLY A 85 3.40 -17.50 10.19
N GLY A 86 2.77 -18.55 9.66
CA GLY A 86 2.89 -19.90 10.23
C GLY A 86 4.28 -20.50 10.08
N SER A 87 4.99 -20.17 9.00
CA SER A 87 6.34 -20.68 8.77
C SER A 87 7.36 -20.04 9.73
N ARG A 88 8.41 -20.80 10.04
CA ARG A 88 9.61 -20.30 10.72
C ARG A 88 10.65 -19.74 9.75
N THR A 89 10.50 -20.01 8.45
CA THR A 89 11.46 -19.63 7.40
C THR A 89 11.05 -18.33 6.70
N PRO A 90 12.01 -17.49 6.26
CA PRO A 90 11.74 -16.16 5.72
C PRO A 90 11.12 -16.10 4.32
N ASP A 91 11.22 -17.19 3.56
CA ASP A 91 10.73 -17.29 2.18
C ASP A 91 9.19 -17.24 2.08
N GLN A 92 8.47 -17.63 3.12
CA GLN A 92 7.00 -17.78 3.12
C GLN A 92 6.21 -16.47 3.33
N PHE A 93 6.90 -15.34 3.46
CA PHE A 93 6.28 -14.01 3.69
C PHE A 93 7.06 -12.88 3.03
N THR A 94 7.77 -13.18 1.93
CA THR A 94 8.65 -12.26 1.22
C THR A 94 7.96 -10.98 0.73
N MET A 95 6.66 -11.05 0.45
CA MET A 95 5.85 -9.93 -0.05
C MET A 95 4.93 -9.33 1.02
N ALA A 96 4.90 -9.87 2.24
CA ALA A 96 4.00 -9.41 3.29
C ALA A 96 4.15 -7.90 3.59
N LEU A 97 5.34 -7.46 4.02
CA LEU A 97 5.60 -6.05 4.30
C LEU A 97 5.55 -5.16 3.04
N PRO A 98 6.19 -5.53 1.90
CA PRO A 98 6.05 -4.74 0.66
C PRO A 98 4.60 -4.46 0.27
N SER A 99 3.70 -5.44 0.37
CA SER A 99 2.28 -5.25 0.06
C SER A 99 1.57 -4.31 1.03
N LEU A 100 1.96 -4.29 2.31
CA LEU A 100 1.37 -3.39 3.31
C LEU A 100 1.75 -1.93 3.08
N HIS A 101 2.98 -1.66 2.64
CA HIS A 101 3.42 -0.30 2.24
C HIS A 101 2.49 0.29 1.16
N VAL A 102 2.05 -0.53 0.20
CA VAL A 102 1.16 -0.08 -0.89
C VAL A 102 -0.21 0.37 -0.36
N LEU A 103 -0.68 -0.16 0.77
CA LEU A 103 -2.00 0.20 1.32
C LEU A 103 -2.03 1.61 1.89
N VAL A 104 -0.94 2.03 2.53
CA VAL A 104 -0.83 3.36 3.15
C VAL A 104 -0.17 4.40 2.26
N TYR A 105 0.36 3.95 1.12
CA TYR A 105 1.03 4.78 0.12
C TYR A 105 0.21 6.04 -0.22
N PRO A 106 -1.07 5.98 -0.63
CA PRO A 106 -1.75 7.16 -1.14
C PRO A 106 -1.89 8.24 -0.05
N MET A 107 -2.17 7.83 1.19
CA MET A 107 -2.34 8.74 2.33
C MET A 107 -1.04 9.40 2.80
N HIS A 108 0.09 9.12 2.16
CA HIS A 108 1.42 9.61 2.52
C HIS A 108 1.72 9.42 4.02
N ALA A 109 1.34 8.27 4.58
CA ALA A 109 1.60 7.95 5.97
C ALA A 109 3.05 7.46 6.14
N LYS A 110 3.77 7.99 7.13
CA LYS A 110 5.13 7.53 7.46
C LYS A 110 5.08 6.20 8.18
N VAL A 111 5.65 5.15 7.59
CA VAL A 111 5.82 3.88 8.30
C VAL A 111 6.96 4.03 9.31
N VAL A 112 6.63 3.98 10.60
CA VAL A 112 7.59 4.21 11.69
C VAL A 112 8.06 2.91 12.35
N ASP A 113 7.34 1.81 12.16
CA ASP A 113 7.75 0.50 12.64
C ASP A 113 7.03 -0.64 11.89
N GLN A 114 7.71 -1.75 11.66
CA GLN A 114 7.15 -2.95 11.05
C GLN A 114 7.88 -4.22 11.50
N PHE A 115 7.17 -5.35 11.55
CA PHE A 115 7.82 -6.66 11.70
C PHE A 115 6.95 -7.82 11.19
N ILE A 116 7.60 -8.99 11.08
CA ILE A 116 6.95 -10.27 10.79
C ILE A 116 7.15 -11.21 11.99
N GLY A 117 6.06 -11.59 12.65
CA GLY A 117 6.04 -12.68 13.63
C GLY A 117 5.99 -14.04 12.92
N LYS A 118 6.86 -14.97 13.32
CA LYS A 118 7.08 -16.26 12.64
C LYS A 118 6.64 -17.43 13.52
N GLY A 119 6.39 -18.59 12.92
CA GLY A 119 6.04 -19.80 13.68
C GLY A 119 4.67 -19.74 14.37
N VAL A 120 3.74 -18.93 13.89
CA VAL A 120 2.39 -18.79 14.44
C VAL A 120 1.37 -19.35 13.44
N ALA A 121 1.18 -20.67 13.49
CA ALA A 121 0.30 -21.37 12.53
C ALA A 121 -1.16 -21.44 12.97
N ALA A 122 -1.41 -21.56 14.28
CA ALA A 122 -2.75 -21.70 14.82
C ALA A 122 -3.27 -20.37 15.36
N ARG A 123 -4.59 -20.18 15.26
CA ARG A 123 -5.26 -19.01 15.86
C ARG A 123 -4.97 -18.97 17.37
N GLY A 124 -4.58 -17.81 17.87
CA GLY A 124 -4.23 -17.61 19.28
C GLY A 124 -2.85 -18.13 19.69
N SER A 125 -2.15 -18.93 18.88
CA SER A 125 -0.85 -19.51 19.27
C SER A 125 0.27 -18.47 19.43
N VAL A 126 0.04 -17.23 18.99
CA VAL A 126 0.94 -16.08 19.26
C VAL A 126 1.13 -15.85 20.76
N LEU A 127 0.16 -16.21 21.60
CA LEU A 127 0.25 -16.06 23.05
C LEU A 127 1.29 -17.01 23.67
N LEU A 128 1.71 -18.06 22.96
CA LEU A 128 2.81 -18.94 23.37
C LEU A 128 4.19 -18.30 23.11
N GLN A 129 4.23 -17.16 22.42
CA GLN A 129 5.44 -16.41 22.06
C GLN A 129 5.41 -15.03 22.73
N PRO A 130 5.71 -14.94 24.04
CA PRO A 130 5.66 -13.68 24.79
C PRO A 130 6.54 -12.58 24.18
N GLU A 131 7.62 -12.95 23.50
CA GLU A 131 8.49 -12.03 22.76
C GLU A 131 7.80 -11.36 21.57
N LEU A 132 6.92 -12.08 20.86
CA LEU A 132 6.12 -11.48 19.78
C LEU A 132 5.06 -10.52 20.33
N MET A 133 4.47 -10.87 21.47
CA MET A 133 3.53 -9.99 22.16
C MET A 133 4.22 -8.71 22.64
N GLU A 134 5.42 -8.82 23.21
CA GLU A 134 6.20 -7.64 23.60
C GLU A 134 6.64 -6.81 22.40
N ARG A 135 7.03 -7.46 21.31
CA ARG A 135 7.35 -6.77 20.06
C ARG A 135 6.18 -5.95 19.52
N ALA A 136 4.96 -6.48 19.59
CA ALA A 136 3.74 -5.77 19.23
C ALA A 136 3.47 -4.57 20.16
N ARG A 137 3.67 -4.72 21.48
CA ARG A 137 3.57 -3.59 22.43
C ARG A 137 4.58 -2.49 22.11
N GLN A 138 5.82 -2.86 21.80
CA GLN A 138 6.85 -1.91 21.42
C GLN A 138 6.50 -1.15 20.14
N LEU A 139 5.93 -1.82 19.14
CA LEU A 139 5.41 -1.15 17.94
C LEU A 139 4.36 -0.09 18.29
N GLY A 140 3.43 -0.41 19.20
CA GLY A 140 2.46 0.55 19.71
C GLY A 140 3.11 1.78 20.37
N ARG A 141 4.15 1.58 21.20
CA ARG A 141 4.92 2.67 21.81
C ARG A 141 5.61 3.54 20.74
N HIS A 142 6.21 2.92 19.72
CA HIS A 142 6.83 3.64 18.62
C HIS A 142 5.81 4.51 17.87
N ILE A 143 4.63 3.96 17.54
CA ILE A 143 3.55 4.70 16.89
C ILE A 143 3.18 5.96 17.68
N VAL A 144 2.90 5.80 18.98
CA VAL A 144 2.53 6.95 19.84
C VAL A 144 3.65 7.98 19.90
N SER A 145 4.92 7.56 19.97
CA SER A 145 6.07 8.48 20.04
C SER A 145 6.32 9.32 18.77
N GLN A 146 5.79 8.89 17.63
CA GLN A 146 5.96 9.56 16.34
C GLN A 146 4.67 10.25 15.84
N MET A 147 3.53 9.96 16.48
CA MET A 147 2.24 10.55 16.13
C MET A 147 2.28 12.08 16.20
N GLY A 148 1.66 12.76 15.24
CA GLY A 148 1.63 14.21 15.13
C GLY A 148 2.86 14.85 14.46
N LYS A 149 3.93 14.10 14.19
CA LYS A 149 5.07 14.57 13.41
C LYS A 149 4.78 14.54 11.91
N HIS A 150 5.34 15.48 11.16
CA HIS A 150 5.31 15.44 9.69
C HIS A 150 6.09 14.24 9.15
N PHE A 151 5.83 13.87 7.89
CA PHE A 151 6.38 12.67 7.25
C PHE A 151 7.92 12.62 7.30
N ASP A 152 8.57 13.76 7.07
CA ASP A 152 10.03 13.87 7.05
C ASP A 152 10.63 13.97 8.47
N ASP A 153 9.86 14.41 9.46
CA ASP A 153 10.29 14.52 10.86
C ASP A 153 10.11 13.22 11.66
N ALA A 154 9.14 12.39 11.27
CA ALA A 154 8.86 11.11 11.89
C ALA A 154 9.99 10.10 11.60
N GLN A 155 10.43 9.40 12.65
CA GLN A 155 11.56 8.46 12.56
C GLN A 155 11.09 7.02 12.51
N TYR A 156 11.79 6.20 11.73
CA TYR A 156 11.63 4.76 11.80
C TYR A 156 12.41 4.18 12.98
N LEU A 157 11.66 3.51 13.87
CA LEU A 157 12.14 2.92 15.12
C LEU A 157 12.08 1.39 15.11
N GLY A 158 11.67 0.80 13.99
CA GLY A 158 11.63 -0.65 13.84
C GLY A 158 12.98 -1.30 13.58
N PRO A 159 13.02 -2.64 13.49
CA PRO A 159 14.19 -3.39 13.03
C PRO A 159 14.61 -2.93 11.63
N LYS A 160 15.90 -2.68 11.45
CA LYS A 160 16.55 -2.38 10.17
C LYS A 160 17.98 -2.90 10.19
N ASP A 161 18.50 -3.17 9.01
CA ASP A 161 19.91 -3.48 8.78
C ASP A 161 20.60 -2.30 8.12
N GLU A 162 21.93 -2.30 8.10
CA GLU A 162 22.72 -1.25 7.42
C GLU A 162 22.38 -1.12 5.92
N SER A 163 21.99 -2.24 5.28
CA SER A 163 21.59 -2.27 3.86
C SER A 163 20.11 -1.94 3.61
N SER A 164 19.33 -1.63 4.66
CA SER A 164 17.91 -1.33 4.50
C SER A 164 17.65 -0.09 3.69
N CYS A 165 16.67 -0.18 2.79
CA CYS A 165 16.24 0.96 2.00
C CYS A 165 15.93 2.15 2.93
N PRO A 166 16.47 3.34 2.68
CA PRO A 166 16.30 4.49 3.58
C PRO A 166 14.84 4.96 3.70
N ASN A 167 14.01 4.57 2.72
CA ASN A 167 12.63 5.03 2.62
C ASN A 167 11.64 4.03 3.24
N CYS A 168 11.64 2.76 2.81
CA CYS A 168 10.69 1.76 3.31
C CYS A 168 11.29 0.82 4.39
N HIS A 169 12.60 0.89 4.63
CA HIS A 169 13.34 0.07 5.59
C HIS A 169 13.26 -1.44 5.35
N LEU A 170 13.06 -1.86 4.09
CA LEU A 170 13.08 -3.26 3.67
C LEU A 170 14.33 -3.57 2.82
N ASN A 171 14.81 -4.81 2.93
CA ASN A 171 15.91 -5.35 2.12
C ASN A 171 15.36 -6.16 0.93
N LYS A 172 14.58 -5.53 0.05
CA LYS A 172 13.94 -6.17 -1.11
C LYS A 172 14.24 -5.39 -2.38
N ILE A 173 14.96 -6.01 -3.31
CA ILE A 173 15.56 -5.33 -4.46
C ILE A 173 15.30 -6.05 -5.79
N GLU A 174 15.20 -5.27 -6.85
CA GLU A 174 15.30 -5.70 -8.25
C GLU A 174 16.67 -5.30 -8.80
N LEU A 175 17.26 -6.16 -9.65
CA LEU A 175 18.44 -5.80 -10.44
C LEU A 175 17.97 -5.08 -11.71
N LEU A 176 18.49 -3.88 -11.96
CA LEU A 176 18.06 -3.02 -13.07
C LEU A 176 18.91 -3.19 -14.32
N GLY A 177 20.11 -3.75 -14.15
CA GLY A 177 21.09 -3.87 -15.21
C GLY A 177 22.24 -4.77 -14.82
N LYS A 178 23.22 -4.89 -15.73
CA LYS A 178 24.46 -5.65 -15.52
C LYS A 178 25.52 -4.87 -14.74
N ASP A 179 25.27 -3.58 -14.48
CA ASP A 179 26.17 -2.61 -13.86
C ASP A 179 26.01 -2.51 -12.34
N LYS A 180 25.39 -3.53 -11.71
CA LYS A 180 25.08 -3.60 -10.27
C LYS A 180 24.04 -2.57 -9.81
N SER A 181 23.34 -1.90 -10.73
CA SER A 181 22.24 -1.00 -10.39
C SER A 181 21.06 -1.77 -9.80
N ILE A 182 20.50 -1.26 -8.69
CA ILE A 182 19.39 -1.87 -7.97
C ILE A 182 18.23 -0.90 -7.79
N GLY A 183 17.02 -1.44 -7.71
CA GLY A 183 15.80 -0.73 -7.31
C GLY A 183 15.15 -1.38 -6.10
N CYS A 184 14.63 -0.61 -5.15
CA CYS A 184 13.79 -1.15 -4.09
C CYS A 184 12.44 -1.57 -4.69
N ILE A 185 12.03 -2.84 -4.54
CA ILE A 185 10.75 -3.30 -5.12
C ILE A 185 9.52 -2.69 -4.44
N THR A 186 9.70 -2.11 -3.24
CA THR A 186 8.59 -1.54 -2.46
C THR A 186 8.33 -0.10 -2.81
N CYS A 187 9.39 0.70 -2.96
CA CYS A 187 9.25 2.14 -3.17
C CYS A 187 9.96 2.65 -4.42
N GLY A 188 10.76 1.85 -5.14
CA GLY A 188 11.48 2.28 -6.33
C GLY A 188 12.78 3.03 -6.09
N ALA A 189 13.16 3.32 -4.83
CA ALA A 189 14.44 3.96 -4.51
C ALA A 189 15.61 3.22 -5.19
N ARG A 190 16.56 3.97 -5.74
CA ARG A 190 17.70 3.43 -6.50
C ARG A 190 18.96 3.38 -5.66
N GLY A 191 19.87 2.52 -6.08
CA GLY A 191 21.17 2.36 -5.46
C GLY A 191 22.06 1.41 -6.27
N LYS A 192 23.13 0.94 -5.64
CA LYS A 192 24.06 -0.04 -6.19
C LYS A 192 24.27 -1.21 -5.24
N LEU A 193 24.43 -2.40 -5.82
CA LEU A 193 24.97 -3.56 -5.11
C LEU A 193 26.48 -3.40 -4.99
N VAL A 194 26.96 -3.44 -3.74
CA VAL A 194 28.38 -3.34 -3.39
C VAL A 194 28.85 -4.66 -2.81
N ILE A 195 30.03 -5.11 -3.25
CA ILE A 195 30.72 -6.27 -2.67
C ILE A 195 31.90 -5.70 -1.88
N LEU A 196 31.92 -5.93 -0.58
CA LEU A 196 32.95 -5.47 0.33
C LEU A 196 34.23 -6.34 0.24
N PRO A 197 35.38 -5.87 0.79
CA PRO A 197 36.62 -6.65 0.77
C PRO A 197 36.49 -8.05 1.41
N ASN A 198 35.64 -8.18 2.44
CA ASN A 198 35.33 -9.44 3.12
C ASN A 198 34.33 -10.33 2.36
N GLN A 199 33.97 -10.01 1.11
CA GLN A 199 32.98 -10.69 0.27
C GLN A 199 31.51 -10.53 0.72
N GLU A 200 31.23 -9.69 1.72
CA GLU A 200 29.84 -9.37 2.08
C GLU A 200 29.18 -8.47 1.04
N ILE A 201 27.87 -8.67 0.84
CA ILE A 201 27.05 -7.84 -0.04
C ILE A 201 26.34 -6.76 0.78
N ARG A 202 26.43 -5.51 0.32
CA ARG A 202 25.66 -4.37 0.84
C ARG A 202 24.95 -3.63 -0.28
N PHE A 203 23.97 -2.83 0.11
CA PHE A 203 23.26 -1.91 -0.79
C PHE A 203 23.66 -0.49 -0.44
N ASP A 204 24.24 0.20 -1.42
CA ASP A 204 24.59 1.62 -1.35
C ASP A 204 23.47 2.40 -2.03
N TRP A 205 22.64 3.07 -1.23
CA TRP A 205 21.43 3.74 -1.71
C TRP A 205 21.76 5.17 -2.14
N GLU A 206 21.10 5.65 -3.20
CA GLU A 206 21.17 7.06 -3.55
C GLU A 206 20.53 7.93 -2.46
N ASP A 207 21.23 8.99 -2.07
CA ASP A 207 20.65 10.04 -1.25
C ASP A 207 19.47 10.67 -1.99
N ASN A 208 18.31 10.75 -1.31
CA ASN A 208 17.09 11.36 -1.86
C ASN A 208 16.71 10.85 -3.27
N SER A 209 16.73 9.52 -3.47
CA SER A 209 16.39 8.94 -4.77
C SER A 209 15.01 9.41 -5.28
N ILE A 210 15.01 10.16 -6.37
CA ILE A 210 13.82 10.74 -7.03
C ILE A 210 12.82 9.69 -7.55
N TRP A 211 13.23 8.42 -7.53
CA TRP A 211 12.41 7.28 -7.93
C TRP A 211 11.58 6.72 -6.77
N SER A 212 11.86 7.15 -5.54
CA SER A 212 11.11 6.67 -4.39
C SER A 212 9.68 7.21 -4.41
N CYS A 213 8.71 6.37 -4.73
CA CYS A 213 7.32 6.77 -4.83
C CYS A 213 6.69 7.11 -3.47
N ILE A 214 7.31 6.73 -2.35
CA ILE A 214 6.75 7.03 -1.02
C ILE A 214 7.08 8.45 -0.53
N THR A 215 8.09 9.12 -1.08
CA THR A 215 8.41 10.52 -0.77
C THR A 215 7.43 11.46 -1.48
N MET A 216 7.18 12.65 -0.92
CA MET A 216 6.25 13.60 -1.56
C MET A 216 6.77 14.03 -2.94
N GLU A 217 8.08 14.22 -3.09
CA GLU A 217 8.70 14.53 -4.37
C GLU A 217 8.43 13.46 -5.44
N GLY A 218 8.66 12.17 -5.09
CA GLY A 218 8.42 11.06 -6.02
C GLY A 218 6.95 10.90 -6.38
N LYS A 219 6.03 11.15 -5.43
CA LYS A 219 4.58 11.17 -5.71
C LYS A 219 4.20 12.29 -6.67
N LEU A 220 4.68 13.51 -6.43
CA LEU A 220 4.39 14.65 -7.29
C LEU A 220 4.94 14.46 -8.70
N LYS A 221 6.13 13.86 -8.83
CA LYS A 221 6.69 13.45 -10.14
C LYS A 221 5.70 12.53 -10.87
N HIS A 222 5.27 11.45 -10.21
CA HIS A 222 4.34 10.48 -10.78
C HIS A 222 2.99 11.11 -11.17
N SER A 223 2.40 11.92 -10.29
CA SER A 223 1.11 12.58 -10.54
C SER A 223 1.17 13.56 -11.71
N LYS A 224 2.28 14.30 -11.86
CA LYS A 224 2.51 15.18 -13.02
C LYS A 224 2.69 14.39 -14.31
N GLU A 225 3.44 13.28 -14.26
CA GLU A 225 3.64 12.38 -15.40
C GLU A 225 2.31 11.79 -15.90
N ILE A 226 1.49 11.22 -15.01
CA ILE A 226 0.16 10.72 -15.36
C ILE A 226 -0.72 11.82 -15.93
N GLY A 227 -0.70 13.02 -15.33
CA GLY A 227 -1.47 14.16 -15.82
C GLY A 227 -1.10 14.55 -17.25
N ALA A 228 0.20 14.64 -17.54
CA ALA A 228 0.71 14.94 -18.88
C ALA A 228 0.30 13.86 -19.89
N TRP A 229 0.53 12.59 -19.56
CA TRP A 229 0.23 11.48 -20.47
C TRP A 229 -1.27 11.31 -20.69
N GLY A 230 -2.08 11.46 -19.64
CA GLY A 230 -3.53 11.38 -19.73
C GLY A 230 -4.11 12.43 -20.69
N MET A 231 -3.56 13.65 -20.72
CA MET A 231 -3.98 14.66 -21.69
C MET A 231 -3.65 14.27 -23.14
N GLU A 232 -2.48 13.69 -23.38
CA GLU A 232 -2.11 13.19 -24.72
C GLU A 232 -2.98 12.01 -25.15
N GLU A 233 -3.28 11.08 -24.24
CA GLU A 233 -4.13 9.92 -24.52
C GLU A 233 -5.55 10.35 -24.87
N GLN A 234 -6.14 11.29 -24.14
CA GLN A 234 -7.50 11.79 -24.40
C GLN A 234 -7.68 12.34 -25.82
N GLN A 235 -6.65 12.97 -26.37
CA GLN A 235 -6.68 13.46 -27.76
C GLN A 235 -6.71 12.30 -28.77
N LYS A 236 -6.11 11.16 -28.44
CA LYS A 236 -5.97 9.97 -29.27
C LYS A 236 -7.13 8.98 -29.09
N LEU A 237 -7.86 9.01 -27.97
CA LEU A 237 -8.93 8.03 -27.67
C LEU A 237 -9.97 7.89 -28.80
N LYS A 238 -10.31 9.00 -29.47
CA LYS A 238 -11.27 8.97 -30.58
C LYS A 238 -10.80 8.08 -31.75
N SER A 239 -9.50 7.94 -31.98
CA SER A 239 -8.98 7.12 -33.09
C SER A 239 -9.10 5.61 -32.83
N ILE A 240 -9.26 5.20 -31.57
CA ILE A 240 -9.36 3.79 -31.17
C ILE A 240 -10.78 3.39 -30.74
N GLU A 241 -11.78 4.27 -30.84
CA GLU A 241 -13.11 4.04 -30.27
C GLU A 241 -13.77 2.76 -30.80
N LYS A 242 -13.60 2.46 -32.10
CA LYS A 242 -14.14 1.22 -32.69
C LYS A 242 -13.48 -0.04 -32.11
N GLU A 243 -12.16 -0.02 -31.93
CA GLU A 243 -11.42 -1.14 -31.35
C GLU A 243 -11.78 -1.31 -29.87
N LYS A 244 -11.80 -0.21 -29.11
CA LYS A 244 -12.28 -0.19 -27.73
C LYS A 244 -13.68 -0.78 -27.60
N GLN A 245 -14.61 -0.39 -28.48
CA GLN A 245 -15.96 -0.96 -28.48
C GLN A 245 -15.94 -2.47 -28.76
N SER A 246 -15.10 -2.95 -29.68
CA SER A 246 -14.97 -4.40 -29.93
C SER A 246 -14.51 -5.19 -28.71
N TRP A 247 -13.66 -4.60 -27.85
CA TRP A 247 -13.26 -5.20 -26.58
C TRP A 247 -14.36 -5.16 -25.52
N LEU A 248 -15.16 -4.08 -25.48
CA LEU A 248 -16.31 -3.97 -24.58
C LEU A 248 -17.44 -4.93 -24.96
N ASP A 249 -17.61 -5.19 -26.25
CA ASP A 249 -18.61 -6.13 -26.78
C ASP A 249 -18.18 -7.60 -26.66
N LEU A 250 -16.92 -7.86 -26.25
CA LEU A 250 -16.40 -9.22 -26.12
C LEU A 250 -17.18 -9.98 -25.04
N HIS A 251 -18.00 -10.93 -25.48
CA HIS A 251 -18.73 -11.82 -24.57
C HIS A 251 -17.84 -13.00 -24.13
N ALA A 252 -17.25 -12.89 -22.95
CA ALA A 252 -16.63 -14.03 -22.30
C ALA A 252 -17.71 -14.94 -21.68
N PRO A 253 -17.67 -16.27 -21.92
CA PRO A 253 -18.59 -17.21 -21.28
C PRO A 253 -18.55 -17.06 -19.75
N LYS A 254 -19.70 -16.80 -19.14
CA LYS A 254 -19.84 -16.77 -17.68
C LYS A 254 -20.07 -18.18 -17.17
N VAL A 255 -19.25 -18.63 -16.22
CA VAL A 255 -19.50 -19.87 -15.50
C VAL A 255 -20.52 -19.56 -14.40
N PRO A 256 -21.72 -20.18 -14.42
CA PRO A 256 -22.71 -19.94 -13.38
C PRO A 256 -22.17 -20.43 -12.04
N LEU A 257 -22.13 -19.55 -11.05
CA LEU A 257 -21.70 -19.92 -9.70
C LEU A 257 -22.90 -20.40 -8.87
N PRO A 258 -22.75 -21.43 -8.02
CA PRO A 258 -23.83 -21.87 -7.14
C PRO A 258 -24.39 -20.75 -6.24
N SER A 259 -23.58 -19.75 -5.91
CA SER A 259 -24.01 -18.58 -5.15
C SER A 259 -24.94 -17.63 -5.91
N GLU A 260 -24.97 -17.68 -7.25
CA GLU A 260 -25.84 -16.83 -8.09
C GLU A 260 -27.26 -17.40 -8.19
N SER A 261 -27.45 -18.71 -7.95
CA SER A 261 -28.77 -19.35 -7.99
C SER A 261 -29.56 -19.24 -6.67
N THR A 262 -28.91 -18.81 -5.59
CA THR A 262 -29.55 -18.59 -4.28
C THR A 262 -30.14 -17.19 -4.11
N TRP A 263 -29.73 -16.20 -4.90
CA TRP A 263 -30.26 -14.83 -4.81
C TRP A 263 -31.69 -14.70 -5.35
N SER A 264 -32.07 -15.49 -6.36
CA SER A 264 -33.41 -15.46 -6.95
C SER A 264 -34.53 -16.00 -6.04
N LYS A 265 -34.20 -16.51 -4.84
CA LYS A 265 -35.19 -16.99 -3.86
C LYS A 265 -35.45 -15.99 -2.71
N LEU A 266 -34.59 -15.00 -2.50
CA LEU A 266 -34.73 -14.02 -1.42
C LEU A 266 -35.70 -12.89 -1.75
N ASP A 267 -35.94 -12.61 -3.03
CA ASP A 267 -36.93 -11.61 -3.48
C ASP A 267 -38.38 -12.15 -3.52
N SER A 268 -38.61 -13.35 -2.99
CA SER A 268 -39.92 -14.04 -3.04
C SER A 268 -40.51 -14.39 -1.66
N SER A 269 -39.99 -13.81 -0.58
CA SER A 269 -40.48 -13.99 0.80
C SER A 269 -40.77 -12.67 1.48
#